data_AF-A0A7C2EGJ9-F1
#
_entry.id   AF-A0A7C2EGJ9-F1
#
_cell.length_a   1.000
_cell.length_b   1.000
_cell.length_c   1.000
_cell.angle_alpha   90.00
_cell.angle_beta   90.00
_cell.angle_gamma   90.00
#
_symmetry.space_group_name_H-M   'P 1'
#
loop_
_entity.id
_entity.type
_entity.pdbx_description
1 polymer ?
#
loop_
_entity_poly.entity_id
_entity_poly.type
_entity_poly.pdbx_seq_one_letter_code
_entity_poly.pdbx_strand_id
1 'polypeptide(L)'
;MRFLDAGESHGPGITTIIEGVPYGLPLSAQEIEKELSRRRLGYGRGPRMALEKDEVEIVGGVRLGLTLGSPLALLVRNTEFASWKEIMGQEGKAKEGIEKLT
;
A
#
# COMPACT_ATOMS: atom_id res chain seq x y z
N MET A 1 -11.07 -2.94 17.28
CA MET A 1 -10.59 -2.60 15.93
C MET A 1 -9.51 -3.61 15.56
N ARG A 2 -9.55 -4.14 14.35
CA ARG A 2 -8.65 -5.19 13.84
C ARG A 2 -8.17 -4.77 12.45
N PHE A 3 -6.95 -5.13 12.08
CA PHE A 3 -6.44 -4.93 10.73
C PHE A 3 -5.68 -6.17 10.23
N LEU A 4 -5.67 -6.33 8.91
CA LEU A 4 -4.94 -7.36 8.17
C LEU A 4 -4.21 -6.69 7.02
N ASP A 5 -2.92 -6.97 6.89
CA ASP A 5 -2.08 -6.48 5.81
C ASP A 5 -1.65 -7.64 4.90
N ALA A 6 -1.55 -7.37 3.60
CA ALA A 6 -1.07 -8.31 2.60
C ALA A 6 -0.23 -7.59 1.55
N GLY A 7 0.87 -8.23 1.13
CA GLY A 7 1.73 -7.77 0.04
C GLY A 7 3.21 -7.85 0.38
N GLU A 8 4.04 -7.73 -0.65
CA GLU A 8 5.49 -7.89 -0.59
C GLU A 8 6.21 -6.56 -0.84
N SER A 9 7.42 -6.41 -0.31
CA SER A 9 8.22 -5.17 -0.44
C SER A 9 8.49 -4.75 -1.89
N HIS A 10 8.54 -5.71 -2.82
CA HIS A 10 8.73 -5.47 -4.25
C HIS A 10 7.53 -5.92 -5.10
N GLY A 11 6.42 -6.29 -4.45
CA GLY A 11 5.17 -6.63 -5.10
C GLY A 11 4.46 -5.41 -5.70
N PRO A 12 3.25 -5.59 -6.25
CA PRO A 12 2.47 -4.51 -6.86
C PRO A 12 2.01 -3.43 -5.88
N GLY A 13 1.98 -3.74 -4.58
CA GLY A 13 1.53 -2.85 -3.53
C GLY A 13 1.17 -3.62 -2.27
N ILE A 14 0.82 -2.89 -1.22
CA ILE A 14 0.34 -3.43 0.06
C ILE A 14 -1.15 -3.13 0.18
N THR A 15 -1.95 -4.15 0.50
CA THR A 15 -3.36 -4.01 0.83
C THR A 15 -3.56 -4.13 2.33
N THR A 16 -4.41 -3.25 2.88
CA THR A 16 -4.82 -3.31 4.29
C THR A 16 -6.34 -3.37 4.37
N ILE A 17 -6.86 -4.32 5.15
CA ILE A 17 -8.27 -4.39 5.53
C ILE A 17 -8.39 -4.00 7.00
N ILE A 18 -9.23 -3.02 7.32
CA ILE A 18 -9.46 -2.53 8.69
C ILE A 18 -10.93 -2.75 9.06
N GLU A 19 -11.15 -3.46 10.16
CA GLU A 19 -12.47 -3.78 10.70
C GLU A 19 -12.74 -3.03 12.02
N GLY A 20 -13.99 -2.61 12.20
CA GLY A 20 -14.44 -1.88 13.38
C GLY A 20 -14.15 -0.37 13.32
N VAL A 21 -14.02 0.19 12.11
CA VAL A 21 -13.99 1.63 11.89
C VAL A 21 -15.39 2.19 12.17
N PRO A 22 -15.55 3.21 13.03
CA PRO A 22 -16.86 3.83 13.27
C PRO A 22 -17.49 4.39 11.98
N TYR A 23 -18.81 4.42 11.91
CA TYR A 23 -19.55 5.10 10.83
C TYR A 23 -19.40 6.63 10.93
N GLY A 24 -19.27 7.31 9.79
CA GLY A 24 -19.34 8.76 9.69
C GLY A 24 -18.04 9.51 9.98
N LEU A 25 -16.90 8.82 10.02
CA LEU A 25 -15.59 9.49 10.14
C LEU A 25 -15.15 10.04 8.78
N PRO A 26 -14.66 11.29 8.71
CA PRO A 26 -14.04 11.82 7.51
C PRO A 26 -12.80 11.01 7.13
N LEU A 27 -12.71 10.62 5.86
CA LEU A 27 -11.54 9.95 5.31
C LEU A 27 -11.38 10.24 3.82
N SER A 28 -10.18 10.66 3.44
CA SER A 28 -9.78 10.84 2.03
C SER A 28 -8.43 10.18 1.76
N ALA A 29 -8.19 9.77 0.51
CA ALA A 29 -6.92 9.19 0.10
C ALA A 29 -5.76 10.18 0.29
N GLN A 30 -6.00 11.47 0.00
CA GLN A 30 -5.00 12.53 0.11
C GLN A 30 -4.52 12.74 1.56
N GLU A 31 -5.41 12.61 2.54
CA GLU A 31 -5.04 12.66 3.95
C GLU A 31 -4.16 11.47 4.33
N ILE A 32 -4.48 10.26 3.83
CA ILE A 32 -3.67 9.07 4.09
C ILE A 32 -2.29 9.21 3.43
N GLU A 33 -2.21 9.66 2.18
CA GLU A 33 -0.95 9.92 1.47
C GLU A 33 -0.08 10.94 2.20
N LYS A 34 -0.69 12.00 2.74
CA LYS A 34 0.00 12.98 3.56
C LYS A 34 0.60 12.33 4.80
N GLU A 35 -0.13 11.47 5.49
CA GLU A 35 0.38 10.75 6.66
C GLU A 35 1.49 9.74 6.29
N LEU A 36 1.35 9.00 5.19
CA LEU A 36 2.39 8.11 4.68
C LEU A 36 3.66 8.89 4.30
N SER A 37 3.52 10.09 3.74
CA SER A 37 4.66 10.93 3.37
C SER A 37 5.57 11.26 4.54
N ARG A 38 5.01 11.37 5.75
CA ARG A 38 5.77 11.62 6.97
C ARG A 38 6.71 10.47 7.30
N ARG A 39 6.39 9.23 6.89
CA ARG A 39 7.28 8.07 7.05
C ARG A 39 8.59 8.27 6.33
N ARG A 40 8.63 9.03 5.23
CA ARG A 40 9.87 9.29 4.47
C ARG A 40 10.77 10.35 5.14
N LEU A 41 10.28 11.05 6.15
CA LEU A 41 11.01 12.10 6.83
C LEU A 41 11.90 11.50 7.95
N GLY A 42 13.11 12.04 8.10
CA GLY A 42 14.03 11.66 9.19
C GLY A 42 15.49 11.56 8.75
N TYR A 43 16.41 11.93 9.64
CA TYR A 43 17.85 11.84 9.40
C TYR A 43 18.28 10.38 9.15
N GLY A 44 19.10 10.15 8.13
CA GLY A 44 19.57 8.81 7.76
C GLY A 44 18.64 8.04 6.79
N ARG A 45 17.53 8.62 6.34
CA ARG A 45 16.71 8.02 5.28
C ARG A 45 17.35 8.26 3.90
N GLY A 46 17.57 7.16 3.17
CA GLY A 46 18.28 7.17 1.89
C GLY A 46 17.50 7.86 0.75
N PRO A 47 18.19 8.24 -0.34
CA PRO A 47 17.61 8.99 -1.46
C PRO A 47 16.46 8.24 -2.16
N ARG A 48 16.46 6.90 -2.10
CA ARG A 48 15.39 6.05 -2.67
C ARG A 48 14.02 6.35 -2.05
N MET A 49 13.95 6.54 -0.74
CA MET A 49 12.71 6.88 -0.06
C MET A 49 12.16 8.25 -0.46
N ALA A 50 12.98 9.15 -1.03
CA ALA A 50 12.48 10.44 -1.53
C ALA A 50 11.81 10.32 -2.92
N LEU A 51 12.13 9.26 -3.67
CA LEU A 51 11.61 9.01 -5.02
C LEU A 51 10.33 8.16 -5.01
N GLU A 52 10.17 7.30 -4.01
CA GLU A 52 8.98 6.45 -3.84
C GLU A 52 7.77 7.31 -3.40
N LYS A 53 6.77 7.40 -4.30
CA LYS A 53 5.47 7.99 -3.99
C LYS A 53 4.50 6.88 -3.64
N ASP A 54 3.97 6.93 -2.43
CA ASP A 54 2.85 6.08 -2.03
C ASP A 54 1.59 6.60 -2.73
N GLU A 55 1.04 5.85 -3.66
CA GLU A 55 -0.28 6.12 -4.24
C GLU A 55 -1.32 5.32 -3.47
N VAL A 56 -2.25 6.01 -2.79
CA VAL A 56 -3.27 5.36 -1.96
C VAL A 56 -4.59 5.30 -2.68
N GLU A 57 -5.17 4.11 -2.73
CA GLU A 57 -6.50 3.85 -3.25
C GLU A 57 -7.40 3.32 -2.13
N ILE A 58 -8.54 3.98 -1.91
CA ILE A 58 -9.60 3.48 -1.03
C ILE A 58 -10.53 2.61 -1.88
N VAL A 59 -10.41 1.29 -1.72
CA VAL A 59 -11.13 0.30 -2.51
C VAL A 59 -12.56 0.09 -1.99
N GLY A 60 -12.78 0.26 -0.68
CA GLY A 60 -14.10 0.06 -0.07
C GLY A 60 -14.20 0.58 1.36
N GLY A 61 -15.43 0.74 1.85
CA GLY A 61 -15.71 1.17 3.23
C GLY A 61 -15.83 2.69 3.43
N VAL A 62 -15.73 3.47 2.36
CA VAL A 62 -15.95 4.93 2.35
C VAL A 62 -16.93 5.30 1.25
N ARG A 63 -17.82 6.24 1.54
CA ARG A 63 -18.72 6.86 0.56
C ARG A 63 -18.87 8.34 0.89
N LEU A 64 -18.76 9.19 -0.13
CA LEU A 64 -18.86 10.66 0.02
C LEU A 64 -17.89 11.21 1.08
N GLY A 65 -16.67 10.65 1.16
CA GLY A 65 -15.65 11.07 2.11
C GLY A 65 -15.90 10.64 3.56
N LEU A 66 -16.89 9.78 3.80
CA LEU A 66 -17.23 9.28 5.14
C LEU A 66 -17.15 7.76 5.21
N THR A 67 -16.67 7.24 6.34
CA THR A 67 -16.63 5.80 6.61
C THR A 67 -18.03 5.22 6.78
N LEU A 68 -18.22 3.98 6.32
CA LEU A 68 -19.53 3.32 6.32
C LEU A 68 -19.77 2.37 7.50
N GLY A 69 -18.80 2.18 8.39
CA GLY A 69 -18.88 1.15 9.45
C GLY A 69 -18.59 -0.28 8.97
N SER A 70 -18.70 -0.53 7.66
CA SER A 70 -18.21 -1.74 7.01
C SER A 70 -16.67 -1.79 7.00
N PRO A 71 -16.05 -2.95 6.71
CA PRO A 71 -14.60 -3.02 6.55
C PRO A 71 -14.07 -1.98 5.56
N LEU A 72 -12.98 -1.32 5.93
CA LEU A 72 -12.23 -0.38 5.11
C LEU A 72 -11.14 -1.16 4.37
N ALA A 73 -11.09 -1.04 3.04
CA ALA A 73 -10.06 -1.66 2.22
C ALA A 73 -9.20 -0.56 1.57
N LEU A 74 -7.89 -0.60 1.85
CA LEU A 74 -6.90 0.33 1.32
C LEU A 74 -5.89 -0.44 0.47
N LEU A 75 -5.46 0.14 -0.64
CA LEU A 75 -4.36 -0.34 -1.46
C LEU A 75 -3.32 0.79 -1.58
N VAL A 76 -2.10 0.53 -1.14
CA VAL A 76 -0.94 1.40 -1.38
C VAL A 76 -0.15 0.81 -2.53
N ARG A 77 -0.17 1.45 -3.70
CA ARG A 77 0.47 0.93 -4.91
C ARG A 77 1.98 1.19 -4.87
N ASN A 78 2.74 0.20 -5.34
CA ASN A 78 4.17 0.34 -5.55
C ASN A 78 4.43 0.89 -6.96
N THR A 79 4.85 2.15 -7.04
CA THR A 79 5.16 2.81 -8.32
C THR A 79 6.35 2.18 -9.06
N GLU A 80 7.22 1.46 -8.37
CA GLU A 80 8.38 0.79 -8.97
C GLU A 80 8.09 -0.63 -9.47
N PHE A 81 6.87 -1.17 -9.27
CA PHE A 81 6.56 -2.57 -9.60
C PHE A 81 6.87 -2.95 -11.06
N ALA A 82 6.80 -1.99 -11.99
CA ALA A 82 7.17 -2.23 -13.39
C ALA A 82 8.59 -2.81 -13.54
N SER A 83 9.54 -2.39 -12.71
CA SER A 83 10.92 -2.89 -12.68
C SER A 83 11.05 -4.28 -12.07
N TRP A 84 10.03 -4.72 -11.33
CA TRP A 84 10.01 -5.98 -10.57
C TRP A 84 9.14 -7.06 -11.21
N LYS A 85 8.37 -6.76 -12.27
CA LYS A 85 7.42 -7.69 -12.89
C LYS A 85 8.01 -9.06 -13.26
N GLU A 86 9.26 -9.10 -13.72
CA GLU A 86 9.92 -10.36 -14.11
C GLU A 86 10.27 -11.25 -12.90
N ILE A 87 10.45 -10.64 -11.72
CA ILE A 87 10.88 -11.33 -10.49
C ILE A 87 9.68 -11.60 -9.58
N MET A 88 8.80 -10.61 -9.44
CA MET A 88 7.64 -10.58 -8.53
C MET A 88 6.32 -10.79 -9.26
N GLY A 89 6.35 -11.19 -10.54
CA GLY A 89 5.16 -11.51 -11.30
C GLY A 89 4.37 -12.63 -10.63
N GLN A 90 3.08 -12.44 -10.45
CA GLN A 90 2.18 -13.45 -9.86
C GLN A 90 2.05 -14.70 -10.74
N GLU A 91 2.32 -14.53 -12.04
CA GLU A 91 2.25 -15.55 -13.06
C GLU A 91 3.61 -15.63 -13.78
N GLY A 92 4.07 -16.85 -14.06
CA GLY A 92 5.33 -17.09 -14.77
C GLY A 92 6.11 -18.28 -14.20
N LYS A 93 7.11 -18.75 -14.96
CA LYS A 93 8.13 -19.69 -14.45
C LYS A 93 9.33 -18.87 -13.98
N ALA A 94 9.84 -19.14 -12.79
CA ALA A 94 11.11 -18.59 -12.35
C ALA A 94 12.18 -18.91 -13.42
N LYS A 95 12.83 -17.88 -13.97
CA LYS A 95 13.99 -18.09 -14.86
C LYS A 95 15.09 -18.76 -14.03
N GLU A 96 15.75 -19.77 -14.59
CA GLU A 96 16.91 -20.40 -13.94
C GLU A 96 17.91 -19.31 -13.52
N GLY A 97 18.33 -19.32 -12.25
CA GLY A 97 19.30 -18.37 -11.72
C GLY A 97 18.74 -17.14 -10.98
N ILE A 98 17.41 -16.97 -10.88
CA ILE A 98 16.83 -16.02 -9.92
C ILE A 98 16.80 -16.71 -8.54
N GLU A 99 17.80 -16.42 -7.70
CA GLU A 99 17.73 -16.81 -6.28
C GLU A 99 16.46 -16.24 -5.67
N LYS A 100 15.76 -17.06 -4.86
CA LYS A 100 14.56 -16.64 -4.14
C LYS A 100 14.89 -15.39 -3.31
N LEU A 101 14.42 -14.22 -3.72
CA LEU A 101 14.40 -13.06 -2.84
C LEU A 101 13.35 -13.33 -1.76
N THR A 102 13.82 -13.54 -0.52
CA THR A 102 13.00 -13.54 0.70
C THR A 102 12.53 -12.14 1.04
#